data_AF-A0A940QSG7-F1
#
_entry.id   AF-A0A940QSG7-F1
#
_cell.length_a   1.000
_cell.length_b   1.000
_cell.length_c   1.000
_cell.angle_alpha   90.00
_cell.angle_beta   90.00
_cell.angle_gamma   90.00
#
_symmetry.space_group_name_H-M   'P 1'
#
loop_
_entity.id
_entity.type
_entity.pdbx_description
1 polymer ?
#
loop_
_entity_poly.entity_id
_entity_poly.type
_entity_poly.pdbx_seq_one_letter_code
_entity_poly.pdbx_strand_id
1 'polypeptide(L)'
;MNNETTENQCSMSEAERIEREKCLQIIEGYRPLDDDFMRELFRDDIPLTEYVLRVITGIEDLSIIKSETQFDLHRLAGARSLRLDVLGTDSTGKKINLEVQRADAGATSKRARYHSSSLDVEFLKTKDDFSMLPETYVIFITENDVKGKGKLLYQYEWREKDGSELGDDTHILFVNGAYDKKDDMSELAKLMHDFRCSRADDMLTGPLADKTRKLKETPEGVDTMCKAIEENNKRI
;
A
#
# COMPACT_ATOMS: atom_id res chain seq x y z
N MET A 1 5.82 -22.95 58.27
CA MET A 1 4.94 -23.33 57.16
C MET A 1 4.71 -22.08 56.35
N ASN A 2 5.60 -21.80 55.40
CA ASN A 2 5.50 -20.68 54.48
C ASN A 2 5.55 -21.27 53.07
N ASN A 3 4.53 -21.01 52.27
CA ASN A 3 4.68 -20.31 51.00
C ASN A 3 3.31 -20.23 50.33
N GLU A 4 2.77 -19.02 50.37
CA GLU A 4 1.76 -18.52 49.45
C GLU A 4 2.33 -18.60 48.03
N THR A 5 1.79 -19.53 47.23
CA THR A 5 1.84 -19.44 45.77
C THR A 5 0.73 -18.48 45.34
N THR A 6 1.03 -17.18 45.33
CA THR A 6 0.30 -16.22 44.51
C THR A 6 0.78 -16.40 43.07
N GLU A 7 0.01 -17.18 42.31
CA GLU A 7 0.02 -17.12 40.85
C GLU A 7 -0.33 -15.69 40.45
N ASN A 8 0.69 -14.95 40.01
CA ASN A 8 0.55 -13.62 39.48
C ASN A 8 0.01 -13.73 38.04
N GLN A 9 -1.26 -14.13 37.89
CA GLN A 9 -2.02 -13.94 36.67
C GLN A 9 -2.47 -12.47 36.65
N CYS A 10 -1.80 -11.66 35.85
CA CYS A 10 -2.26 -10.32 35.51
C CYS A 10 -3.59 -10.45 34.76
N SER A 11 -4.72 -10.39 35.49
CA SER A 11 -6.04 -10.41 34.87
C SER A 11 -6.29 -9.05 34.23
N MET A 12 -6.40 -9.00 32.90
CA MET A 12 -6.84 -7.81 32.17
C MET A 12 -8.10 -7.21 32.81
N SER A 13 -8.08 -5.90 33.02
CA SER A 13 -9.22 -5.13 33.51
C SER A 13 -10.42 -5.22 32.56
N GLU A 14 -11.61 -4.96 33.08
CA GLU A 14 -12.85 -4.97 32.29
C GLU A 14 -12.80 -3.96 31.12
N ALA A 15 -12.18 -2.80 31.34
CA ALA A 15 -11.96 -1.79 30.30
C ALA A 15 -11.03 -2.30 29.18
N GLU A 16 -9.92 -2.97 29.51
CA GLU A 16 -9.00 -3.55 28.52
C GLU A 16 -9.65 -4.67 27.72
N ARG A 17 -10.55 -5.45 28.33
CA ARG A 17 -11.33 -6.47 27.63
C ARG A 17 -12.28 -5.85 26.60
N ILE A 18 -13.02 -4.83 27.00
CA ILE A 18 -13.95 -4.11 26.11
C ILE A 18 -13.20 -3.50 24.93
N GLU A 19 -12.05 -2.85 25.18
CA GLU A 19 -11.28 -2.21 24.12
C GLU A 19 -10.70 -3.25 23.15
N ARG A 20 -10.22 -4.38 23.68
CA ARG A 20 -9.75 -5.49 22.86
C ARG A 20 -10.86 -6.11 22.02
N GLU A 21 -12.08 -6.25 22.54
CA GLU A 21 -13.24 -6.73 21.77
C GLU A 21 -13.62 -5.78 20.63
N LYS A 22 -13.63 -4.46 20.87
CA LYS A 22 -13.84 -3.46 19.80
C LYS A 22 -12.76 -3.54 18.74
N CYS A 23 -11.50 -3.64 19.16
CA CYS A 23 -10.38 -3.78 18.24
C CYS A 23 -10.58 -5.01 17.32
N LEU A 24 -10.93 -6.17 17.90
CA LEU A 24 -11.19 -7.39 17.12
C LEU A 24 -12.31 -7.19 16.10
N GLN A 25 -13.41 -6.52 16.46
CA GLN A 25 -14.52 -6.22 15.54
C GLN A 25 -14.07 -5.32 14.38
N ILE A 26 -13.21 -4.33 14.64
CA ILE A 26 -12.65 -3.46 13.60
C ILE A 26 -11.73 -4.26 12.68
N ILE A 27 -10.80 -5.02 13.26
CA ILE A 27 -9.84 -5.84 12.52
C ILE A 27 -10.58 -6.81 11.60
N GLU A 28 -11.65 -7.47 12.07
CA GLU A 28 -12.45 -8.41 11.29
C GLU A 28 -12.95 -7.78 9.98
N GLY A 29 -13.37 -6.51 10.02
CA GLY A 29 -13.85 -5.77 8.86
C GLY A 29 -12.78 -5.25 7.91
N TYR A 30 -11.52 -5.15 8.34
CA TYR A 30 -10.46 -4.57 7.51
C TYR A 30 -10.13 -5.41 6.27
N ARG A 31 -9.94 -4.67 5.17
CA ARG A 31 -9.49 -5.14 3.86
C ARG A 31 -8.15 -4.46 3.51
N PRO A 32 -7.34 -5.00 2.58
CA PRO A 32 -6.14 -4.34 2.08
C PRO A 32 -6.35 -2.92 1.52
N LEU A 33 -7.60 -2.55 1.18
CA LEU A 33 -7.97 -1.18 0.77
C LEU A 33 -8.08 -0.18 1.93
N ASP A 34 -8.15 -0.63 3.17
CA ASP A 34 -8.29 0.25 4.34
C ASP A 34 -6.91 0.74 4.80
N ASP A 35 -6.70 2.06 4.82
CA ASP A 35 -5.39 2.71 5.06
C ASP A 35 -4.64 2.15 6.27
N ASP A 36 -5.35 1.95 7.38
CA ASP A 36 -4.81 1.41 8.63
C ASP A 36 -4.24 0.00 8.46
N PHE A 37 -4.96 -0.84 7.73
CA PHE A 37 -4.57 -2.23 7.48
C PHE A 37 -3.49 -2.31 6.42
N MET A 38 -3.63 -1.57 5.32
CA MET A 38 -2.64 -1.45 4.25
C MET A 38 -1.25 -1.08 4.80
N ARG A 39 -1.20 -0.11 5.72
CA ARG A 39 0.05 0.29 6.37
C ARG A 39 0.76 -0.87 7.06
N GLU A 40 0.06 -1.63 7.90
CA GLU A 40 0.64 -2.76 8.63
C GLU A 40 0.93 -3.97 7.72
N LEU A 41 0.14 -4.11 6.65
CA LEU A 41 0.31 -5.13 5.63
C LEU A 41 1.69 -5.00 4.97
N PHE A 42 2.07 -3.80 4.53
CA PHE A 42 3.35 -3.55 3.86
C PHE A 42 4.51 -3.20 4.81
N ARG A 43 4.24 -2.91 6.09
CA ARG A 43 5.28 -2.51 7.05
C ARG A 43 6.35 -3.59 7.17
N ASP A 44 7.60 -3.18 6.90
CA ASP A 44 8.81 -3.99 6.97
C ASP A 44 8.71 -5.32 6.18
N ASP A 45 7.90 -5.34 5.12
CA ASP A 45 7.60 -6.53 4.32
C ASP A 45 8.01 -6.35 2.86
N ILE A 46 9.33 -6.40 2.63
CA ILE A 46 9.91 -6.34 1.28
C ILE A 46 9.38 -7.46 0.37
N PRO A 47 9.29 -8.75 0.79
CA PRO A 47 8.78 -9.81 -0.07
C PRO A 47 7.34 -9.56 -0.54
N LEU A 48 6.45 -9.12 0.34
CA LEU A 48 5.07 -8.80 -0.06
C LEU A 48 5.02 -7.58 -0.97
N THR A 49 5.78 -6.52 -0.65
CA THR A 49 5.89 -5.33 -1.50
C THR A 49 6.36 -5.71 -2.90
N GLU A 50 7.44 -6.49 -3.01
CA GLU A 50 7.98 -6.97 -4.28
C GLU A 50 6.94 -7.78 -5.08
N TYR A 51 6.25 -8.72 -4.42
CA TYR A 51 5.20 -9.52 -5.07
C TYR A 51 4.10 -8.63 -5.66
N VAL A 52 3.53 -7.72 -4.86
CA VAL A 52 2.45 -6.81 -5.29
C VAL A 52 2.91 -5.94 -6.45
N LEU A 53 4.11 -5.36 -6.34
CA LEU A 53 4.63 -4.48 -7.38
C LEU A 53 4.93 -5.23 -8.68
N ARG A 54 5.51 -6.45 -8.63
CA ARG A 54 5.70 -7.31 -9.81
C ARG A 54 4.38 -7.58 -10.53
N VAL A 55 3.34 -7.94 -9.78
CA VAL A 55 2.03 -8.26 -10.35
C VAL A 55 1.39 -7.04 -11.02
N ILE A 56 1.55 -5.85 -10.44
CA ILE A 56 0.93 -4.61 -10.98
C ILE A 56 1.72 -4.06 -12.17
N THR A 57 3.06 -4.03 -12.10
CA THR A 57 3.89 -3.46 -13.17
C THR A 57 4.12 -4.44 -14.32
N GLY A 58 4.04 -5.75 -14.06
CA GLY A 58 4.38 -6.80 -15.01
C GLY A 58 5.89 -7.01 -15.20
N ILE A 59 6.73 -6.39 -14.36
CA ILE A 59 8.19 -6.50 -14.43
C ILE A 59 8.62 -7.72 -13.63
N GLU A 60 8.83 -8.87 -14.29
CA GLU A 60 9.09 -10.16 -13.63
C GLU A 60 10.36 -10.16 -12.77
N ASP A 61 11.41 -9.45 -13.21
CA ASP A 61 12.71 -9.39 -12.55
C ASP A 61 12.84 -8.22 -11.55
N LEU A 62 11.75 -7.48 -11.29
CA LEU A 62 11.74 -6.39 -10.31
C LEU A 62 12.20 -6.90 -8.95
N SER A 63 13.29 -6.34 -8.40
CA SER A 63 13.81 -6.75 -7.09
C SER A 63 13.81 -5.58 -6.13
N ILE A 64 12.96 -5.60 -5.12
CA ILE A 64 12.85 -4.52 -4.13
C ILE A 64 13.93 -4.71 -3.07
N ILE A 65 14.79 -3.71 -2.91
CA ILE A 65 15.85 -3.69 -1.89
C ILE A 65 15.50 -2.82 -0.69
N LYS A 66 14.51 -1.93 -0.85
CA LYS A 66 13.99 -1.06 0.21
C LYS A 66 12.50 -0.82 0.02
N SER A 67 11.72 -0.95 1.08
CA SER A 67 10.29 -0.62 1.12
C SER A 67 10.02 0.21 2.38
N GLU A 68 9.39 1.36 2.22
CA GLU A 68 9.07 2.29 3.32
C GLU A 68 7.59 2.65 3.28
N THR A 69 6.86 2.34 4.35
CA THR A 69 5.46 2.77 4.51
C THR A 69 5.39 4.16 5.14
N GLN A 70 4.43 5.00 4.73
CA GLN A 70 4.24 6.35 5.25
C GLN A 70 5.46 7.26 5.09
N PHE A 71 6.05 7.28 3.90
CA PHE A 71 7.24 8.08 3.60
C PHE A 71 6.88 9.56 3.44
N ASP A 72 7.37 10.40 4.35
CA ASP A 72 7.08 11.84 4.36
C ASP A 72 8.01 12.63 3.43
N LEU A 73 7.44 13.14 2.34
CA LEU A 73 8.07 14.12 1.46
C LEU A 73 7.79 15.54 1.99
N HIS A 74 8.60 15.95 2.97
CA HIS A 74 8.48 17.27 3.56
C HIS A 74 8.97 18.35 2.58
N ARG A 75 8.15 19.38 2.35
CA ARG A 75 8.53 20.54 1.53
C ARG A 75 8.57 21.82 2.39
N LEU A 76 9.56 22.67 2.11
CA LEU A 76 9.72 23.98 2.78
C LEU A 76 8.95 25.08 2.03
N ALA A 77 8.79 26.24 2.67
CA ALA A 77 8.27 27.47 2.07
C ALA A 77 6.83 27.40 1.51
N GLY A 78 5.95 26.63 2.15
CA GLY A 78 4.49 26.62 1.87
C GLY A 78 4.06 25.71 0.72
N ALA A 79 4.99 25.00 0.08
CA ALA A 79 4.67 23.95 -0.88
C ALA A 79 3.97 22.76 -0.17
N ARG A 80 3.13 22.03 -0.92
CA ARG A 80 2.34 20.92 -0.37
C ARG A 80 3.22 19.71 -0.12
N SER A 81 3.45 19.36 1.14
CA SER A 81 4.08 18.09 1.51
C SER A 81 3.20 16.90 1.11
N LEU A 82 3.83 15.75 0.84
CA LEU A 82 3.15 14.48 0.61
C LEU A 82 3.58 13.47 1.65
N ARG A 83 2.69 12.55 1.96
CA ARG A 83 3.00 11.33 2.69
C ARG A 83 2.62 10.17 1.79
N LEU A 84 3.62 9.42 1.34
CA LEU A 84 3.44 8.30 0.44
C LEU A 84 3.02 7.07 1.25
N ASP A 85 2.06 6.32 0.75
CA ASP A 85 1.59 5.11 1.41
C ASP A 85 2.70 4.05 1.47
N VAL A 86 3.28 3.72 0.31
CA VAL A 86 4.43 2.82 0.18
C VAL A 86 5.40 3.37 -0.87
N LEU A 87 6.68 3.51 -0.49
CA LEU A 87 7.78 3.81 -1.41
C LEU A 87 8.72 2.62 -1.52
N GLY A 88 8.73 1.98 -2.68
CA GLY A 88 9.69 0.95 -3.06
C GLY A 88 10.90 1.53 -3.80
N THR A 89 12.08 1.00 -3.50
CA THR A 89 13.28 1.17 -4.34
C THR A 89 13.75 -0.20 -4.80
N ASP A 90 13.90 -0.37 -6.11
CA ASP A 90 14.40 -1.60 -6.69
C ASP A 90 15.95 -1.64 -6.74
N SER A 91 16.49 -2.78 -7.13
CA SER A 91 17.94 -3.01 -7.30
C SER A 91 18.57 -2.20 -8.43
N THR A 92 17.78 -1.70 -9.38
CA THR A 92 18.23 -0.86 -10.51
C THR A 92 18.15 0.64 -10.22
N GLY A 93 17.51 1.03 -9.11
CA GLY A 93 17.31 2.42 -8.67
C GLY A 93 15.92 2.99 -8.96
N LYS A 94 15.02 2.24 -9.60
CA LYS A 94 13.62 2.63 -9.84
C LYS A 94 12.93 3.01 -8.54
N LYS A 95 12.10 4.04 -8.61
CA LYS A 95 11.29 4.53 -7.48
C LYS A 95 9.83 4.24 -7.74
N ILE A 96 9.23 3.42 -6.89
CA ILE A 96 7.86 2.95 -7.07
C ILE A 96 7.04 3.45 -5.90
N ASN A 97 6.18 4.44 -6.16
CA ASN A 97 5.19 4.92 -5.22
C ASN A 97 3.88 4.16 -5.44
N LEU A 98 3.45 3.40 -4.43
CA LEU A 98 2.16 2.72 -4.41
C LEU A 98 1.23 3.42 -3.41
N GLU A 99 0.10 3.92 -3.92
CA GLU A 99 -0.96 4.60 -3.19
C GLU A 99 -2.23 3.75 -3.20
N VAL A 100 -2.87 3.59 -2.05
CA VAL A 100 -4.16 2.89 -1.92
C VAL A 100 -5.22 3.90 -1.55
N GLN A 101 -6.29 3.99 -2.34
CA GLN A 101 -7.26 5.09 -2.23
C GLN A 101 -8.69 4.59 -2.31
N ARG A 102 -9.40 4.71 -1.19
CA ARG A 102 -10.84 4.39 -1.12
C ARG A 102 -11.72 5.47 -1.75
N ALA A 103 -11.39 6.73 -1.51
CA ALA A 103 -12.15 7.84 -2.06
C ALA A 103 -11.65 8.20 -3.46
N ASP A 104 -12.51 8.15 -4.46
CA ASP A 104 -12.20 8.48 -5.86
C ASP A 104 -11.57 9.89 -6.02
N ALA A 105 -12.01 10.85 -5.21
CA ALA A 105 -11.47 12.21 -5.18
C ALA A 105 -9.97 12.24 -4.82
N GLY A 106 -9.49 11.20 -4.13
CA GLY A 106 -8.08 10.98 -3.82
C GLY A 106 -7.25 10.54 -5.02
N ALA A 107 -7.83 9.98 -6.09
CA ALA A 107 -7.08 9.37 -7.19
C ALA A 107 -7.23 10.13 -8.53
N THR A 108 -6.97 11.44 -8.50
CA THR A 108 -7.04 12.27 -9.72
C THR A 108 -5.73 12.24 -10.50
N SER A 109 -5.81 12.43 -11.83
CA SER A 109 -4.62 12.53 -12.69
C SER A 109 -3.69 13.68 -12.29
N LYS A 110 -4.24 14.80 -11.77
CA LYS A 110 -3.43 15.92 -11.28
C LYS A 110 -2.65 15.56 -10.01
N ARG A 111 -3.25 14.78 -9.10
CA ARG A 111 -2.55 14.27 -7.91
C ARG A 111 -1.45 13.29 -8.31
N ALA A 112 -1.74 12.35 -9.21
CA ALA A 112 -0.73 11.41 -9.69
C ALA A 112 0.48 12.13 -10.32
N ARG A 113 0.24 13.13 -11.17
CA ARG A 113 1.31 13.99 -11.71
C ARG A 113 2.10 14.72 -10.63
N TYR A 114 1.43 15.19 -9.56
CA TYR A 114 2.09 15.86 -8.45
C TYR A 114 2.98 14.89 -7.64
N HIS A 115 2.53 13.65 -7.42
CA HIS A 115 3.34 12.61 -6.79
C HIS A 115 4.58 12.28 -7.64
N SER A 116 4.41 12.10 -8.95
CA SER A 116 5.53 11.86 -9.89
C SER A 116 6.56 13.00 -9.82
N SER A 117 6.14 14.25 -9.98
CA SER A 117 7.04 15.40 -9.84
C SER A 117 7.69 15.51 -8.46
N SER A 118 7.01 15.04 -7.40
CA SER A 118 7.58 15.06 -6.05
C SER A 118 8.68 14.02 -5.86
N LEU A 119 8.64 12.89 -6.58
CA LEU A 119 9.73 11.92 -6.58
C LEU A 119 10.97 12.52 -7.26
N ASP A 120 10.82 13.21 -8.39
CA ASP A 120 11.95 13.85 -9.09
C ASP A 120 12.68 14.85 -8.18
N VAL A 121 11.92 15.69 -7.48
CA VAL A 121 12.47 16.67 -6.53
C VAL A 121 13.15 15.99 -5.33
N GLU A 122 12.68 14.82 -4.92
CA GLU A 122 13.28 14.08 -3.80
C GLU A 122 14.60 13.39 -4.20
N PHE A 123 14.66 12.83 -5.41
CA PHE A 123 15.75 11.94 -5.81
C PHE A 123 16.80 12.57 -6.71
N LEU A 124 16.61 13.80 -7.18
CA LEU A 124 17.62 14.56 -7.90
C LEU A 124 18.26 15.62 -6.99
N LYS A 125 19.58 15.53 -6.73
CA LYS A 125 20.26 16.46 -5.84
C LYS A 125 20.79 17.68 -6.60
N THR A 126 21.06 18.73 -5.83
CA THR A 126 21.70 19.94 -6.35
C THR A 126 23.01 19.60 -7.07
N LYS A 127 23.12 20.02 -8.34
CA LYS A 127 24.24 19.77 -9.28
C LYS A 127 24.26 18.39 -9.95
N ASP A 128 23.30 17.50 -9.67
CA ASP A 128 23.13 16.29 -10.47
C ASP A 128 22.65 16.66 -11.88
N ASP A 129 23.05 15.87 -12.86
CA ASP A 129 22.53 15.97 -14.22
C ASP A 129 21.12 15.36 -14.29
N PHE A 130 20.23 15.91 -15.11
CA PHE A 130 18.86 15.42 -15.22
C PHE A 130 18.76 13.96 -15.72
N SER A 131 19.78 13.45 -16.42
CA SER A 131 19.87 12.02 -16.78
C SER A 131 20.02 11.08 -15.57
N MET A 132 20.28 11.61 -14.38
CA MET A 132 20.33 10.85 -13.13
C MET A 132 18.96 10.68 -12.47
N LEU A 133 17.89 11.24 -13.05
CA LEU A 133 16.54 10.97 -12.59
C LEU A 133 16.26 9.47 -12.65
N PRO A 134 15.73 8.86 -11.57
CA PRO A 134 15.37 7.46 -11.60
C PRO A 134 14.11 7.28 -12.46
N GLU A 135 13.99 6.11 -13.09
CA GLU A 135 12.71 5.67 -13.62
C GLU A 135 11.68 5.56 -12.48
N THR A 136 10.49 6.13 -12.67
CA THR A 136 9.48 6.25 -11.62
C THR A 136 8.16 5.60 -11.99
N TYR A 137 7.54 4.94 -11.02
CA TYR A 137 6.17 4.43 -11.11
C TYR A 137 5.33 5.09 -10.02
N VAL A 138 4.22 5.71 -10.39
CA VAL A 138 3.19 6.18 -9.47
C VAL A 138 1.93 5.36 -9.71
N ILE A 139 1.64 4.47 -8.77
CA ILE A 139 0.58 3.47 -8.85
C ILE A 139 -0.53 3.85 -7.88
N PHE A 140 -1.74 4.01 -8.37
CA PHE A 140 -2.95 4.16 -7.55
C PHE A 140 -3.79 2.90 -7.63
N ILE A 141 -3.91 2.15 -6.53
CA ILE A 141 -4.98 1.17 -6.37
C ILE A 141 -6.20 1.90 -5.81
N THR A 142 -7.33 1.77 -6.50
CA THR A 142 -8.55 2.52 -6.19
C THR A 142 -9.70 1.59 -5.87
N GLU A 143 -10.56 1.91 -4.90
CA GLU A 143 -11.72 1.05 -4.57
C GLU A 143 -12.71 0.94 -5.74
N ASN A 144 -12.91 2.01 -6.51
CA ASN A 144 -13.79 2.03 -7.70
C ASN A 144 -13.01 2.25 -9.00
N ASP A 145 -13.69 2.06 -10.15
CA ASP A 145 -13.12 2.40 -11.46
C ASP A 145 -13.10 3.92 -11.70
N VAL A 146 -12.08 4.61 -11.18
CA VAL A 146 -11.94 6.07 -11.29
C VAL A 146 -11.75 6.58 -12.72
N LYS A 147 -11.46 5.70 -13.68
CA LYS A 147 -11.37 6.05 -15.12
C LYS A 147 -12.64 5.72 -15.89
N GLY A 148 -13.50 4.87 -15.35
CA GLY A 148 -14.84 4.57 -15.88
C GLY A 148 -14.86 3.84 -17.23
N LYS A 149 -13.83 3.04 -17.56
CA LYS A 149 -13.76 2.29 -18.83
C LYS A 149 -13.79 0.77 -18.64
N GLY A 150 -13.99 0.28 -17.41
CA GLY A 150 -14.09 -1.13 -17.08
C GLY A 150 -12.79 -1.93 -17.28
N LYS A 151 -11.62 -1.27 -17.36
CA LYS A 151 -10.33 -1.96 -17.43
C LYS A 151 -9.83 -2.24 -16.01
N LEU A 152 -9.07 -3.33 -15.88
CA LEU A 152 -8.36 -3.68 -14.64
C LEU A 152 -7.20 -2.71 -14.37
N LEU A 153 -6.46 -2.34 -15.42
CA LEU A 153 -5.28 -1.49 -15.35
C LEU A 153 -5.34 -0.39 -16.41
N TYR A 154 -4.95 0.81 -16.01
CA TYR A 154 -4.73 1.96 -16.88
C TYR A 154 -3.30 2.44 -16.73
N GLN A 155 -2.51 2.34 -17.81
CA GLN A 155 -1.14 2.84 -17.88
C GLN A 155 -1.10 4.14 -18.68
N TYR A 156 -0.30 5.09 -18.21
CA TYR A 156 -0.12 6.39 -18.83
C TYR A 156 1.36 6.73 -18.87
N GLU A 157 1.79 7.14 -20.06
CA GLU A 157 3.13 7.64 -20.40
C GLU A 157 2.96 8.87 -21.29
N TRP A 158 3.99 9.70 -21.35
CA TRP A 158 4.02 10.82 -22.27
C TRP A 158 4.34 10.35 -23.70
N ARG A 159 3.58 10.87 -24.66
CA ARG A 159 3.72 10.53 -26.07
C ARG A 159 3.67 11.77 -26.94
N GLU A 160 4.37 11.73 -28.06
CA GLU A 160 4.20 12.69 -29.14
C GLU A 160 2.80 12.52 -29.77
N LYS A 161 2.36 13.53 -30.55
CA LYS A 161 1.08 13.51 -31.26
C LYS A 161 0.95 12.35 -32.25
N ASP A 162 2.06 11.81 -32.73
CA ASP A 162 2.09 10.66 -33.64
C ASP A 162 2.03 9.30 -32.91
N GLY A 163 2.09 9.32 -31.57
CA GLY A 163 2.00 8.15 -30.70
C GLY A 163 3.34 7.59 -30.23
N SER A 164 4.48 8.11 -30.71
CA SER A 164 5.79 7.73 -30.21
C SER A 164 5.98 8.13 -28.74
N GLU A 165 6.72 7.31 -27.98
CA GLU A 165 6.97 7.56 -26.56
C GLU A 165 7.98 8.68 -26.37
N LEU A 166 7.75 9.51 -25.36
CA LEU A 166 8.72 10.54 -24.96
C LEU A 166 10.01 9.90 -24.42
N GLY A 167 9.90 8.74 -23.77
CA GLY A 167 11.03 8.05 -23.15
C GLY A 167 11.61 8.81 -21.97
N ASP A 168 10.75 9.38 -21.10
CA ASP A 168 11.15 10.11 -19.90
C ASP A 168 11.19 9.24 -18.64
N ASP A 169 11.03 7.92 -18.79
CA ASP A 169 11.07 6.93 -17.71
C ASP A 169 10.02 7.19 -16.60
N THR A 170 8.92 7.89 -16.92
CA THR A 170 7.81 8.13 -15.98
C THR A 170 6.58 7.32 -16.31
N HIS A 171 6.05 6.63 -15.30
CA HIS A 171 4.90 5.73 -15.44
C HIS A 171 3.82 6.07 -14.42
N ILE A 172 2.60 6.33 -14.87
CA ILE A 172 1.44 6.50 -13.98
C ILE A 172 0.43 5.39 -14.23
N LEU A 173 0.14 4.62 -13.18
CA LEU A 173 -0.76 3.48 -13.22
C LEU A 173 -1.98 3.75 -12.34
N PHE A 174 -3.16 3.39 -12.83
CA PHE A 174 -4.37 3.27 -12.03
C PHE A 174 -4.89 1.84 -12.10
N VAL A 175 -5.00 1.18 -10.95
CA VAL A 175 -5.53 -0.16 -10.80
C VAL A 175 -6.96 -0.06 -10.26
N ASN A 176 -7.88 -0.68 -10.98
CA ASN A 176 -9.30 -0.69 -10.67
C ASN A 176 -9.61 -1.82 -9.67
N GLY A 177 -9.77 -1.45 -8.40
CA GLY A 177 -10.11 -2.37 -7.32
C GLY A 177 -11.56 -2.83 -7.34
N ALA A 178 -12.43 -2.31 -8.21
CA ALA A 178 -13.79 -2.85 -8.43
C ALA A 178 -13.84 -3.92 -9.54
N TYR A 179 -12.71 -4.28 -10.15
CA TYR A 179 -12.68 -5.25 -11.25
C TYR A 179 -13.03 -6.68 -10.80
N ASP A 180 -14.09 -7.26 -11.35
CA ASP A 180 -14.68 -8.54 -10.89
C ASP A 180 -15.03 -9.52 -12.02
N LYS A 181 -14.40 -9.39 -13.20
CA LYS A 181 -14.64 -10.29 -14.33
C LYS A 181 -14.23 -11.72 -14.00
N LYS A 182 -15.21 -12.63 -13.96
CA LYS A 182 -15.05 -14.03 -13.52
C LYS A 182 -14.19 -14.89 -14.45
N ASP A 183 -14.05 -14.50 -15.70
CA ASP A 183 -13.27 -15.21 -16.73
C ASP A 183 -11.79 -14.77 -16.76
N ASP A 184 -11.43 -13.70 -16.05
CA ASP A 184 -10.07 -13.22 -15.95
C ASP A 184 -9.36 -13.86 -14.74
N MET A 185 -8.48 -14.82 -15.05
CA MET A 185 -7.67 -15.55 -14.06
C MET A 185 -6.23 -15.03 -13.97
N SER A 186 -5.96 -13.83 -14.48
CA SER A 186 -4.63 -13.20 -14.37
C SER A 186 -4.26 -12.94 -12.91
N GLU A 187 -2.95 -12.91 -12.62
CA GLU A 187 -2.45 -12.63 -11.27
C GLU A 187 -2.90 -11.25 -10.78
N LEU A 188 -3.00 -10.25 -11.66
CA LEU A 188 -3.50 -8.92 -11.29
C LEU A 188 -5.00 -8.95 -10.95
N ALA A 189 -5.81 -9.74 -11.66
CA ALA A 189 -7.23 -9.89 -11.34
C ALA A 189 -7.44 -10.58 -9.99
N LYS A 190 -6.65 -11.63 -9.70
CA LYS A 190 -6.63 -12.29 -8.38
C LYS A 190 -6.18 -11.34 -7.27
N LEU A 191 -5.13 -10.55 -7.52
CA LEU A 191 -4.67 -9.55 -6.56
C LEU A 191 -5.77 -8.53 -6.27
N MET A 192 -6.44 -7.98 -7.29
CA MET A 192 -7.53 -7.02 -7.08
C MET A 192 -8.76 -7.62 -6.40
N HIS A 193 -9.03 -8.92 -6.63
CA HIS A 193 -10.00 -9.64 -5.84
C HIS A 193 -9.64 -9.62 -4.35
N ASP A 194 -8.41 -9.96 -4.00
CA ASP A 194 -7.96 -10.07 -2.62
C ASP A 194 -7.93 -8.72 -1.90
N PHE A 195 -7.66 -7.63 -2.62
CA PHE A 195 -7.75 -6.28 -2.05
C PHE A 195 -9.16 -5.92 -1.55
N ARG A 196 -10.21 -6.62 -2.03
CA ARG A 196 -11.59 -6.49 -1.53
C ARG A 196 -11.94 -7.47 -0.43
N CYS A 197 -11.14 -8.52 -0.21
CA CYS A 197 -11.41 -9.54 0.79
C CYS A 197 -11.09 -9.03 2.20
N SER A 198 -11.98 -9.29 3.15
CA SER A 198 -11.68 -9.10 4.56
C SER A 198 -11.07 -10.36 5.18
N ARG A 199 -11.40 -11.56 4.68
CA ARG A 199 -10.89 -12.82 5.23
C ARG A 199 -9.75 -13.37 4.41
N ALA A 200 -8.73 -13.91 5.08
CA ALA A 200 -7.61 -14.56 4.42
C ALA A 200 -8.04 -15.83 3.66
N ASP A 201 -9.05 -16.56 4.14
CA ASP A 201 -9.58 -17.76 3.48
C ASP A 201 -10.22 -17.49 2.12
N ASP A 202 -10.70 -16.25 1.91
CA ASP A 202 -11.34 -15.86 0.65
C ASP A 202 -10.29 -15.40 -0.38
N MET A 203 -9.05 -15.15 0.03
CA MET A 203 -7.99 -14.65 -0.85
C MET A 203 -7.45 -15.73 -1.78
N LEU A 204 -7.10 -15.33 -3.00
CA LEU A 204 -6.63 -16.17 -4.10
C LEU A 204 -5.09 -16.18 -4.22
N THR A 205 -4.42 -15.21 -3.60
CA THR A 205 -2.95 -15.06 -3.62
C THR A 205 -2.35 -15.43 -2.27
N GLY A 206 -1.43 -16.41 -2.27
CA GLY A 206 -0.80 -16.92 -1.05
C GLY A 206 -0.09 -15.83 -0.22
N PRO A 207 0.80 -15.00 -0.80
CA PRO A 207 1.53 -13.99 -0.04
C PRO A 207 0.63 -13.01 0.72
N LEU A 208 -0.46 -12.55 0.08
CA LEU A 208 -1.39 -11.61 0.68
C LEU A 208 -2.29 -12.28 1.72
N ALA A 209 -2.74 -13.51 1.45
CA ALA A 209 -3.51 -14.33 2.37
C ALA A 209 -2.72 -14.62 3.65
N ASP A 210 -1.45 -15.03 3.53
CA ASP A 210 -0.58 -15.36 4.66
C ASP A 210 -0.32 -14.14 5.56
N LYS A 211 -0.03 -12.98 4.96
CA LYS A 211 0.16 -11.74 5.73
C LYS A 211 -1.14 -11.29 6.40
N THR A 212 -2.26 -11.37 5.69
CA THR A 212 -3.58 -11.02 6.23
C THR A 212 -3.92 -11.93 7.42
N ARG A 213 -3.72 -13.23 7.28
CA ARG A 213 -3.89 -14.21 8.35
C ARG A 213 -3.02 -13.88 9.56
N LYS A 214 -1.73 -13.59 9.32
CA LYS A 214 -0.81 -13.20 10.38
C LYS A 214 -1.34 -12.00 11.17
N LEU A 215 -1.77 -10.94 10.49
CA LEU A 215 -2.23 -9.71 11.14
C LEU A 215 -3.59 -9.85 11.85
N LYS A 216 -4.49 -10.70 11.34
CA LYS A 216 -5.87 -10.78 11.85
C LYS A 216 -6.12 -11.94 12.82
N GLU A 217 -5.36 -13.03 12.71
CA GLU A 217 -5.68 -14.29 13.41
C GLU A 217 -4.61 -14.67 14.45
N THR A 218 -3.39 -14.14 14.37
CA THR A 218 -2.35 -14.42 15.38
C THR A 218 -2.43 -13.43 16.54
N PRO A 219 -2.12 -13.84 17.79
CA PRO A 219 -2.10 -12.91 18.92
C PRO A 219 -1.21 -11.68 18.70
N GLU A 220 0.00 -11.90 18.16
CA GLU A 220 0.99 -10.84 17.86
C GLU A 220 0.52 -9.87 16.77
N GLY A 221 -0.14 -10.40 15.73
CA GLY A 221 -0.73 -9.59 14.67
C GLY A 221 -1.87 -8.73 15.18
N VAL A 222 -2.79 -9.33 15.95
CA VAL A 222 -3.92 -8.60 16.56
C VAL A 222 -3.41 -7.49 17.47
N ASP A 223 -2.41 -7.76 18.31
CA ASP A 223 -1.84 -6.75 19.20
C ASP A 223 -1.18 -5.60 18.42
N THR A 224 -0.48 -5.92 17.31
CA THR A 224 0.08 -4.92 16.39
C THR A 224 -1.03 -4.05 15.79
N MET A 225 -2.10 -4.68 15.29
CA MET A 225 -3.23 -3.98 14.69
C MET A 225 -4.00 -3.11 15.70
N CYS A 226 -4.21 -3.58 16.93
CA CYS A 226 -4.87 -2.78 17.96
C CYS A 226 -4.07 -1.52 18.29
N LYS A 227 -2.75 -1.66 18.43
CA LYS A 227 -1.87 -0.49 18.63
C LYS A 227 -1.95 0.49 17.46
N ALA A 228 -1.97 -0.01 16.22
CA ALA A 228 -2.12 0.83 15.04
C ALA A 228 -3.44 1.61 15.03
N ILE A 229 -4.56 0.95 15.34
CA ILE A 229 -5.89 1.58 15.46
C ILE A 229 -5.88 2.67 16.54
N GLU A 230 -5.30 2.40 17.71
CA GLU A 230 -5.19 3.38 18.79
C GLU A 230 -4.34 4.60 18.41
N GLU A 231 -3.22 4.38 17.72
CA GLU A 231 -2.36 5.47 17.24
C GLU A 231 -3.07 6.36 16.22
N ASN A 232 -3.86 5.77 15.33
CA ASN A 232 -4.59 6.51 14.32
C ASN A 232 -5.74 7.32 14.94
N ASN A 233 -6.45 6.76 15.91
CA ASN A 233 -7.49 7.47 16.65
C ASN A 233 -6.96 8.69 17.44
N LYS A 234 -5.67 8.72 17.80
CA LYS A 234 -5.03 9.86 18.47
C LYS A 234 -4.58 10.97 17.51
N ARG A 235 -4.58 10.70 16.19
CA ARG A 235 -4.15 11.65 15.15
C ARG A 235 -5.32 12.41 14.52
N ILE A 236 -6.56 12.06 14.86
CA ILE A 236 -7.81 12.74 14.46
C ILE A 236 -8.22 13.71 15.57
#